data_AF-A0A0Q7Q350-F1
#
_entry.id   AF-A0A0Q7Q350-F1
#
_cell.length_a   1.000
_cell.length_b   1.000
_cell.length_c   1.000
_cell.angle_alpha   90.00
_cell.angle_beta   90.00
_cell.angle_gamma   90.00
#
_symmetry.space_group_name_H-M   'P 1'
#
loop_
_entity.id
_entity.type
_entity.pdbx_description
1 polymer ?
#
loop_
_entity_poly.entity_id
_entity_poly.type
_entity_poly.pdbx_seq_one_letter_code
_entity_poly.pdbx_strand_id
1 'polypeptide(L)'
;MTDAPVPFEVFREGTYLHGTKADLQPGDLLVPGRPSNFEADLAMRHVYVTETLDAATWGAELAQGEGRGRIYVVEPSGDVEDDPNVTDKKMPGNP
;
A
#
# COMPACT_ATOMS: atom_id res chain seq x y z
N MET A 1 -25.01 -0.46 3.86
CA MET A 1 -24.33 0.19 2.73
C MET A 1 -22.86 0.11 3.08
N THR A 2 -22.08 -0.68 2.36
CA THR A 2 -20.62 -0.53 2.44
C THR A 2 -20.31 0.65 1.54
N ASP A 3 -20.09 1.82 2.13
CA ASP A 3 -19.57 2.95 1.37
C ASP A 3 -18.23 2.52 0.78
N ALA A 4 -18.12 2.62 -0.54
CA ALA A 4 -16.87 2.39 -1.23
C ALA A 4 -15.84 3.42 -0.74
N PRO A 5 -14.54 3.08 -0.72
CA PRO A 5 -13.53 4.06 -0.40
C PRO A 5 -13.59 5.24 -1.36
N VAL A 6 -13.39 6.45 -0.83
CA VAL A 6 -13.38 7.68 -1.62
C VAL A 6 -11.93 8.02 -1.96
N PRO A 7 -11.60 8.29 -3.24
CA PRO A 7 -10.25 8.68 -3.62
C PRO A 7 -9.77 9.91 -2.86
N PHE A 8 -8.50 9.90 -2.45
CA PHE A 8 -7.83 10.98 -1.72
C PHE A 8 -8.39 11.28 -0.31
N GLU A 9 -9.36 10.51 0.18
CA GLU A 9 -9.83 10.62 1.56
C GLU A 9 -8.87 9.90 2.51
N VAL A 10 -8.28 10.67 3.42
CA VAL A 10 -7.42 10.15 4.48
C VAL A 10 -8.26 9.29 5.41
N PHE A 11 -7.88 8.02 5.58
CA PHE A 11 -8.59 7.06 6.44
C PHE A 11 -8.53 7.48 7.91
N ARG A 12 -7.32 7.82 8.38
CA ARG A 12 -7.03 8.39 9.69
C ARG A 12 -5.62 8.97 9.66
N GLU A 13 -5.47 10.23 10.02
CA GLU A 13 -4.16 10.91 10.07
C GLU A 13 -3.14 10.10 10.89
N GLY A 14 -1.94 9.91 10.34
CA GLY A 14 -0.85 9.17 10.96
C GLY A 14 -1.01 7.65 10.95
N THR A 15 -2.02 7.11 10.25
CA THR A 15 -2.24 5.67 10.12
C THR A 15 -1.85 5.19 8.73
N TYR A 16 -0.78 4.41 8.66
CA TYR A 16 -0.34 3.79 7.41
C TYR A 16 -1.05 2.45 7.17
N LEU A 17 -1.43 2.25 5.92
CA LEU A 17 -2.10 1.08 5.41
C LEU A 17 -1.22 0.38 4.37
N HIS A 18 -1.18 -0.94 4.40
CA HIS A 18 -0.55 -1.78 3.40
C HIS A 18 -1.56 -2.76 2.81
N GLY A 19 -1.89 -2.58 1.52
CA GLY A 19 -2.73 -3.49 0.76
C GLY A 19 -1.90 -4.62 0.11
N THR A 20 -2.27 -5.87 0.35
CA THR A 20 -1.56 -7.03 -0.20
C THR A 20 -2.43 -8.30 -0.22
N LYS A 21 -2.01 -9.32 -0.97
CA LYS A 21 -2.57 -10.69 -0.87
C LYS A 21 -1.79 -11.58 0.10
N ALA A 22 -0.66 -11.11 0.64
CA ALA A 22 0.08 -11.85 1.64
C ALA A 22 -0.77 -12.07 2.92
N ASP A 23 -0.72 -13.29 3.45
CA ASP A 23 -1.43 -13.69 4.68
C ASP A 23 -0.61 -13.35 5.93
N LEU A 24 -0.40 -12.05 6.14
CA LEU A 24 0.34 -11.50 7.28
C LEU A 24 -0.47 -11.62 8.58
N GLN A 25 0.25 -11.77 9.68
CA GLN A 25 -0.31 -11.75 11.03
C GLN A 25 0.17 -10.50 11.80
N PRO A 26 -0.60 -10.01 12.78
CA PRO A 26 -0.13 -8.97 13.68
C PRO A 26 1.21 -9.35 14.34
N GLY A 27 2.18 -8.46 14.26
CA GLY A 27 3.55 -8.67 14.75
C GLY A 27 4.54 -9.11 13.67
N ASP A 28 4.09 -9.43 12.46
CA ASP A 28 4.99 -9.72 11.33
C ASP A 28 5.77 -8.47 10.90
N LEU A 29 7.05 -8.66 10.59
CA LEU A 29 7.90 -7.61 10.04
C LEU A 29 7.89 -7.64 8.51
N LEU A 30 7.47 -6.54 7.89
CA LEU A 30 7.55 -6.34 6.45
C LEU A 30 8.92 -5.77 6.11
N VAL A 31 9.61 -6.43 5.17
CA VAL A 31 10.93 -6.00 4.69
C VAL A 31 10.92 -5.83 3.17
N PRO A 32 11.72 -4.89 2.63
CA PRO A 32 11.96 -4.80 1.19
C PRO A 32 12.56 -6.08 0.60
N GLY A 33 12.67 -6.13 -0.73
CA GLY A 33 13.26 -7.23 -1.49
C GLY A 33 12.26 -8.24 -2.03
N ARG A 34 10.95 -8.01 -1.81
CA ARG A 34 9.89 -8.84 -2.39
C ARG A 34 9.71 -8.57 -3.88
N PRO A 35 9.23 -9.53 -4.69
CA PRO A 35 8.91 -9.31 -6.09
C PRO A 35 7.88 -8.19 -6.26
N SER A 36 7.99 -7.43 -7.35
CA SER A 36 7.03 -6.40 -7.75
C SER A 36 5.67 -7.01 -8.10
N ASN A 37 4.60 -6.26 -7.82
CA ASN A 37 3.24 -6.62 -8.24
C ASN A 37 2.97 -6.32 -9.72
N PHE A 38 3.79 -5.48 -10.36
CA PHE A 38 3.53 -4.92 -11.70
C PHE A 38 4.54 -5.36 -12.76
N GLU A 39 5.77 -5.67 -12.36
CA GLU A 39 6.84 -6.10 -13.26
C GLU A 39 7.41 -7.44 -12.81
N ALA A 40 7.35 -8.45 -13.68
CA ALA A 40 8.01 -9.72 -13.41
C ALA A 40 9.52 -9.51 -13.27
N ASP A 41 10.14 -10.24 -12.34
CA ASP A 41 11.59 -10.24 -12.06
C ASP A 41 12.19 -8.98 -11.42
N LEU A 42 11.37 -7.97 -11.07
CA LEU A 42 11.84 -6.80 -10.32
C LEU A 42 11.72 -7.01 -8.81
N ALA A 43 12.84 -6.97 -8.09
CA ALA A 43 12.84 -6.93 -6.62
C ALA A 43 12.63 -5.50 -6.11
N MET A 44 11.61 -5.30 -5.28
CA MET A 44 11.24 -3.99 -4.74
C MET A 44 12.20 -3.54 -3.65
N ARG A 45 12.62 -2.27 -3.71
CA ARG A 45 13.53 -1.67 -2.71
C ARG A 45 12.81 -1.02 -1.53
N HIS A 46 11.49 -0.86 -1.63
CA HIS A 46 10.65 -0.19 -0.65
C HIS A 46 9.48 -1.08 -0.26
N VAL A 47 8.93 -0.85 0.92
CA VAL A 47 7.60 -1.31 1.31
C VAL A 47 6.64 -0.15 1.07
N TYR A 48 5.64 -0.35 0.21
CA TYR A 48 4.69 0.70 -0.13
C TYR A 48 3.56 0.76 0.89
N VAL A 49 3.28 1.95 1.39
CA VAL A 49 2.22 2.25 2.34
C VAL A 49 1.46 3.50 1.92
N THR A 50 0.27 3.70 2.47
CA THR A 50 -0.58 4.85 2.16
C THR A 50 -1.48 5.21 3.34
N GLU A 51 -1.93 6.46 3.44
CA GLU A 51 -2.90 6.89 4.45
C GLU A 51 -4.36 6.88 3.93
N THR A 52 -4.58 6.60 2.65
CA THR A 52 -5.94 6.56 2.06
C THR A 52 -6.44 5.13 1.92
N LEU A 53 -7.71 4.90 2.27
CA LEU A 53 -8.30 3.56 2.17
C LEU A 53 -8.46 3.13 0.70
N ASP A 54 -8.69 4.08 -0.21
CA ASP A 54 -8.80 3.82 -1.64
C ASP A 54 -7.50 3.25 -2.22
N ALA A 55 -6.36 3.91 -1.97
CA ALA A 55 -5.06 3.42 -2.46
C ALA A 55 -4.67 2.08 -1.82
N ALA A 56 -5.00 1.87 -0.54
CA ALA A 56 -4.76 0.59 0.13
C ALA A 56 -5.62 -0.54 -0.48
N THR A 57 -6.85 -0.21 -0.89
CA THR A 57 -7.75 -1.14 -1.59
C THR A 57 -7.15 -1.53 -2.94
N TRP A 58 -6.68 -0.55 -3.73
CA TRP A 58 -5.96 -0.83 -4.98
C TRP A 58 -4.72 -1.71 -4.78
N GLY A 59 -3.93 -1.45 -3.74
CA GLY A 59 -2.78 -2.28 -3.39
C GLY A 59 -3.17 -3.74 -3.12
N ALA A 60 -4.27 -3.97 -2.41
CA ALA A 60 -4.76 -5.31 -2.10
C ALA A 60 -5.35 -6.04 -3.32
N GLU A 61 -6.06 -5.32 -4.20
CA GLU A 61 -6.69 -5.90 -5.39
C GLU A 61 -5.68 -6.22 -6.50
N LEU A 62 -4.71 -5.33 -6.72
CA LEU A 62 -3.68 -5.43 -7.76
C LEU A 62 -2.47 -6.28 -7.33
N ALA A 63 -2.35 -6.62 -6.05
CA ALA A 63 -1.25 -7.47 -5.58
C ALA A 63 -1.22 -8.83 -6.30
N GLN A 64 -0.01 -9.32 -6.59
CA GLN A 64 0.19 -10.64 -7.18
C GLN A 64 0.02 -11.75 -6.14
N GLY A 65 -0.35 -12.93 -6.60
CA GLY A 65 -0.57 -14.11 -5.76
C GLY A 65 -2.04 -14.52 -5.67
N GLU A 66 -2.24 -15.67 -5.04
CA GLU A 66 -3.55 -16.29 -4.86
C GLU A 66 -4.23 -15.79 -3.59
N GLY A 67 -5.57 -15.93 -3.55
CA GLY A 67 -6.36 -15.58 -2.37
C GLY A 67 -6.88 -14.14 -2.36
N ARG A 68 -7.55 -13.78 -1.26
CA ARG A 68 -8.22 -12.48 -1.11
C ARG A 68 -7.20 -11.39 -0.76
N GLY A 69 -7.36 -10.22 -1.36
CA GLY A 69 -6.70 -9.00 -0.89
C GLY A 69 -7.04 -8.69 0.58
N ARG A 70 -6.06 -8.16 1.29
CA ARG A 70 -6.12 -7.77 2.70
C ARG A 70 -5.46 -6.41 2.85
N ILE A 71 -5.97 -5.61 3.78
CA ILE A 71 -5.40 -4.32 4.17
C ILE A 71 -4.99 -4.44 5.63
N TYR A 72 -3.75 -4.08 5.92
CA TYR A 72 -3.19 -4.07 7.26
C TYR A 72 -2.84 -2.65 7.67
N VAL A 73 -3.11 -2.31 8.93
CA VAL A 73 -2.49 -1.15 9.57
C VAL A 73 -1.06 -1.52 9.91
N VAL A 74 -0.10 -0.68 9.53
CA VAL A 74 1.33 -0.93 9.71
C VAL A 74 2.01 0.27 10.36
N GLU A 75 3.09 -0.01 11.08
CA GLU A 75 3.95 1.02 11.67
C GLU A 75 5.30 0.99 10.93
N PRO A 76 5.70 2.09 10.26
CA PRO A 76 7.03 2.19 9.67
C PRO A 76 8.11 2.10 10.75
N SER A 77 9.14 1.28 10.51
CA SER A 77 10.32 1.18 11.37
C SER A 77 11.41 2.20 11.05
N GLY A 78 11.21 3.00 9.99
CA GLY A 78 12.11 4.05 9.53
C GLY A 78 11.36 5.13 8.79
N ASP A 79 12.10 6.01 8.11
CA ASP A 79 11.54 7.16 7.41
C ASP A 79 10.60 6.74 6.27
N VAL A 80 9.54 7.52 6.08
CA VAL A 80 8.60 7.40 4.96
C VAL A 80 8.82 8.59 4.03
N GLU A 81 8.83 8.31 2.72
CA GLU A 81 8.95 9.30 1.66
C GLU A 81 7.80 9.15 0.66
N ASP A 82 7.52 10.22 -0.07
CA ASP A 82 6.47 10.23 -1.09
C ASP A 82 6.76 9.21 -2.21
N ASP A 83 5.73 8.44 -2.60
CA ASP A 83 5.88 7.46 -3.69
C ASP A 83 6.02 8.20 -5.03
N PRO A 84 7.19 8.11 -5.70
CA PRO A 84 7.44 8.81 -6.94
C PRO A 84 6.63 8.25 -8.11
N ASN A 85 5.89 7.15 -7.96
CA ASN A 85 5.03 6.60 -9.02
C ASN A 85 3.66 7.31 -9.10
N VAL A 86 3.23 7.95 -8.01
CA VAL A 86 1.92 8.63 -7.93
C VAL A 86 2.03 10.11 -7.56
N THR A 87 3.17 10.53 -7.02
CA THR A 87 3.45 11.94 -6.68
C THR A 87 3.84 12.74 -7.92
N ASP A 88 3.21 13.91 -8.11
CA ASP A 88 3.45 14.83 -9.23
C ASP A 88 3.41 14.16 -10.61
N LYS A 89 2.51 13.17 -10.75
CA LYS A 89 2.27 12.48 -12.03
C LYS A 89 1.04 13.03 -12.72
N LYS A 90 -0.12 12.42 -12.43
CA LYS A 90 -1.40 12.83 -13.04
C LYS A 90 -1.98 14.06 -12.34
N MET A 91 -1.67 14.25 -11.07
CA MET A 91 -2.11 15.34 -10.22
C MET A 91 -0.90 15.97 -9.52
N PRO A 92 -0.98 17.26 -9.14
CA PRO A 92 0.08 17.91 -8.36
C PRO A 92 0.10 17.41 -6.91
N GLY A 93 1.30 17.27 -6.35
CA GLY A 93 1.55 16.76 -5.00
C GLY A 93 1.37 15.24 -4.89
N ASN A 94 1.14 14.78 -3.66
CA ASN A 94 0.83 13.38 -3.32
C ASN A 94 -0.60 13.30 -2.72
N PRO A 95 -1.64 13.53 -3.53
CA PRO A 95 -3.04 13.47 -3.07
C PRO A 95 -3.51 12.04 -2.79
#